data_AF-A0A7C3PDM4-F1
#
_entry.id   AF-A0A7C3PDM4-F1
#
_cell.length_a   1.000
_cell.length_b   1.000
_cell.length_c   1.000
_cell.angle_alpha   90.00
_cell.angle_beta   90.00
_cell.angle_gamma   90.00
#
_symmetry.space_group_name_H-M   'P 1'
#
loop_
_entity.id
_entity.type
_entity.pdbx_description
1 polymer ?
#
loop_
_entity_poly.entity_id
_entity_poly.type
_entity_poly.pdbx_seq_one_letter_code
_entity_poly.pdbx_strand_id
1 'polypeptide(L)'
;MKLNDFYKFFYSKWEKSPEAVADGYSIIMQTPGDLPFFLKIALDVCAKQNSEHLVETIVVPDSQLKRGFTELVKTWSKDYSVSPVRVAKFQPLEMLLNRYHRNPFNNCWHQLIRGIEASRTNYCLLHDVDLFLLEPDLLKKHYESCVEKQVACMGVSEVWDPWFKENGVDHIVATWELMFDVNWAKSFEPWEHRAHYELALGELHSFDMMLWTQYQTQPNRITRHEKEWGFVHFNHVTSTYRRFQQHKAPYEDSYFRLLLMRLLINAYDPSDWAYDIPSLEYLCQGVTDPSHRVTYLQEETRLHYPEFRTKLQQLIESPILDDQQATTLSQGITAFDRVYGYAKNQFVPFGALISAA
;
A
#
# COMPACT_ATOMS: atom_id res chain seq x y z
N MET A 1 -30.65 8.22 -8.28
CA MET A 1 -29.95 6.99 -7.86
C MET A 1 -28.93 7.38 -6.80
N LYS A 2 -28.92 6.75 -5.61
CA LYS A 2 -27.87 7.05 -4.61
C LYS A 2 -26.53 6.55 -5.15
N LEU A 3 -25.41 7.12 -4.68
CA LEU A 3 -24.08 6.74 -5.17
C LEU A 3 -23.78 5.24 -4.95
N ASN A 4 -24.27 4.64 -3.86
CA ASN A 4 -24.11 3.20 -3.65
C ASN A 4 -24.92 2.38 -4.66
N ASP A 5 -26.16 2.76 -4.96
CA ASP A 5 -26.99 2.09 -5.97
C ASP A 5 -26.33 2.16 -7.36
N PHE A 6 -25.65 3.28 -7.66
CA PHE A 6 -24.87 3.43 -8.88
C PHE A 6 -23.78 2.35 -8.98
N TYR A 7 -22.95 2.21 -7.94
CA TYR A 7 -21.88 1.22 -7.97
C TYR A 7 -22.41 -0.20 -8.03
N LYS A 8 -23.46 -0.54 -7.25
CA LYS A 8 -24.12 -1.85 -7.33
C LYS A 8 -24.59 -2.17 -8.75
N PHE A 9 -25.19 -1.21 -9.45
CA PHE A 9 -25.65 -1.40 -10.82
C PHE A 9 -24.49 -1.62 -11.80
N PHE A 10 -23.53 -0.68 -11.85
CA PHE A 10 -22.44 -0.71 -12.83
C PHE A 10 -21.38 -1.78 -12.56
N TYR A 11 -21.26 -2.24 -11.32
CA TYR A 11 -20.29 -3.25 -10.88
C TYR A 11 -20.97 -4.51 -10.33
N SER A 12 -22.14 -4.85 -10.88
CA SER A 12 -22.86 -6.11 -10.57
C SER A 12 -22.22 -7.34 -11.20
N LYS A 13 -21.31 -7.16 -12.17
CA LYS A 13 -20.66 -8.27 -12.89
C LYS A 13 -19.21 -7.91 -13.21
N TRP A 14 -18.35 -8.92 -13.15
CA TRP A 14 -17.00 -8.84 -13.67
C TRP A 14 -17.00 -8.72 -15.19
N GLU A 15 -16.02 -7.99 -15.74
CA GLU A 15 -15.73 -8.10 -17.16
C GLU A 15 -15.24 -9.52 -17.52
N LYS A 16 -15.39 -9.90 -18.79
CA LYS A 16 -14.98 -11.23 -19.27
C LYS A 16 -13.48 -11.40 -19.02
N SER A 17 -13.13 -12.44 -18.26
CA SER A 17 -11.74 -12.76 -17.97
C SER A 17 -10.98 -13.22 -19.23
N PRO A 18 -9.64 -13.08 -19.26
CA PRO A 18 -8.80 -13.72 -20.28
C PRO A 18 -9.07 -15.24 -20.33
N GLU A 19 -9.07 -15.84 -21.52
CA GLU A 19 -9.49 -17.24 -21.71
C GLU A 19 -8.50 -18.28 -21.17
N ALA A 20 -7.25 -17.90 -20.94
CA ALA A 20 -6.25 -18.78 -20.33
C ALA A 20 -5.80 -18.21 -18.98
N VAL A 21 -5.96 -19.01 -17.93
CA VAL A 21 -5.44 -18.74 -16.60
C VAL A 21 -4.25 -19.65 -16.37
N ALA A 22 -3.08 -19.08 -16.07
CA ALA A 22 -1.85 -19.79 -15.75
C ALA A 22 -1.80 -20.13 -14.25
N ASP A 23 -1.13 -21.23 -13.93
CA ASP A 23 -0.75 -21.51 -12.53
C ASP A 23 0.29 -20.48 -12.06
N GLY A 24 0.20 -20.09 -10.80
CA GLY A 24 1.02 -19.01 -10.21
C GLY A 24 0.18 -17.82 -9.76
N TYR A 25 0.87 -16.69 -9.56
CA TYR A 25 0.24 -15.45 -9.11
C TYR A 25 0.66 -14.22 -9.92
N SER A 26 -0.23 -13.22 -9.91
CA SER A 26 0.01 -11.87 -10.44
C SER A 26 0.10 -10.89 -9.27
N ILE A 27 1.07 -9.97 -9.29
CA ILE A 27 1.09 -8.86 -8.32
C ILE A 27 0.25 -7.72 -8.87
N ILE A 28 -0.72 -7.24 -8.10
CA ILE A 28 -1.50 -6.04 -8.40
C ILE A 28 -0.87 -4.88 -7.63
N MET A 29 -0.15 -4.01 -8.35
CA MET A 29 0.48 -2.83 -7.78
C MET A 29 -0.43 -1.61 -7.94
N GLN A 30 -1.08 -1.22 -6.85
CA GLN A 30 -1.95 -0.05 -6.81
C GLN A 30 -1.12 1.22 -6.64
N THR A 31 -0.82 1.90 -7.74
CA THR A 31 0.13 3.03 -7.70
C THR A 31 -0.56 4.40 -7.78
N PRO A 32 -0.21 5.38 -6.93
CA PRO A 32 -0.51 6.78 -7.19
C PRO A 32 0.18 7.28 -8.47
N GLY A 33 -0.59 7.65 -9.50
CA GLY A 33 -0.07 7.96 -10.85
C GLY A 33 0.74 9.26 -10.96
N ASP A 34 0.78 10.06 -9.90
CA ASP A 34 1.58 11.28 -9.77
C ASP A 34 2.77 11.15 -8.79
N LEU A 35 2.91 9.99 -8.15
CA LEU A 35 4.03 9.63 -7.27
C LEU A 35 4.74 8.36 -7.79
N PRO A 36 5.37 8.40 -8.98
CA PRO A 36 5.94 7.22 -9.60
C PRO A 36 7.12 6.61 -8.80
N PHE A 37 7.75 7.36 -7.90
CA PHE A 37 8.80 6.81 -7.03
C PHE A 37 8.29 5.63 -6.18
N PHE A 38 7.02 5.61 -5.79
CA PHE A 38 6.41 4.48 -5.08
C PHE A 38 6.35 3.22 -5.93
N LEU A 39 6.04 3.35 -7.22
CA LEU A 39 6.13 2.20 -8.13
C LEU A 39 7.56 1.69 -8.22
N LYS A 40 8.55 2.59 -8.32
CA LYS A 40 9.96 2.20 -8.38
C LYS A 40 10.38 1.43 -7.13
N ILE A 41 9.97 1.89 -5.95
CA ILE A 41 10.21 1.21 -4.68
C ILE A 41 9.54 -0.17 -4.67
N ALA A 42 8.26 -0.25 -4.99
CA ALA A 42 7.53 -1.53 -5.00
C ALA A 42 8.16 -2.54 -5.97
N LEU A 43 8.56 -2.10 -7.17
CA LEU A 43 9.27 -2.95 -8.14
C LEU A 43 10.63 -3.42 -7.59
N ASP A 44 11.38 -2.54 -6.92
CA ASP A 44 12.66 -2.89 -6.31
C ASP A 44 12.51 -3.88 -5.15
N VAL A 45 11.51 -3.70 -4.29
CA VAL A 45 11.16 -4.62 -3.20
C VAL A 45 10.79 -5.98 -3.79
N CYS A 46 9.85 -6.04 -4.73
CA CYS A 46 9.45 -7.30 -5.36
C CYS A 46 10.59 -7.95 -6.15
N ALA A 47 11.52 -7.18 -6.71
CA ALA A 47 12.66 -7.73 -7.44
C ALA A 47 13.68 -8.46 -6.53
N LYS A 48 13.67 -8.13 -5.23
CA LYS A 48 14.49 -8.79 -4.20
C LYS A 48 13.81 -10.02 -3.59
N GLN A 49 12.58 -10.30 -4.00
CA GLN A 49 11.84 -11.48 -3.59
C GLN A 49 12.11 -12.66 -4.53
N ASN A 50 11.96 -13.87 -4.00
CA ASN A 50 11.97 -15.08 -4.79
C ASN A 50 10.75 -15.10 -5.71
N SER A 51 11.01 -14.98 -7.01
CA SER A 51 10.00 -14.85 -8.05
C SER A 51 9.46 -16.19 -8.56
N GLU A 52 9.76 -17.29 -7.89
CA GLU A 52 9.15 -18.58 -8.21
C GLU A 52 7.61 -18.43 -8.12
N HIS A 53 6.92 -18.90 -9.15
CA HIS A 53 5.46 -18.76 -9.36
C HIS A 53 4.93 -17.35 -9.67
N LEU A 54 5.78 -16.32 -9.66
CA LEU A 54 5.38 -14.99 -10.14
C LEU A 54 5.28 -15.02 -11.67
N VAL A 55 4.07 -14.81 -12.19
CA VAL A 55 3.83 -14.81 -13.65
C VAL A 55 3.92 -13.41 -14.23
N GLU A 56 3.39 -12.40 -13.52
CA GLU A 56 3.37 -11.02 -13.99
C GLU A 56 3.14 -10.01 -12.87
N THR A 57 3.49 -8.76 -13.15
CA THR A 57 3.18 -7.61 -12.30
C THR A 57 2.27 -6.65 -13.07
N ILE A 58 1.11 -6.34 -12.50
CA ILE A 58 0.08 -5.49 -13.06
C ILE A 58 0.06 -4.17 -12.30
N VAL A 59 0.64 -3.14 -12.91
CA VAL A 59 0.62 -1.78 -12.41
C VAL A 59 -0.72 -1.15 -12.75
N VAL A 60 -1.44 -0.70 -11.74
CA VAL A 60 -2.74 -0.04 -11.90
C VAL A 60 -2.63 1.38 -11.37
N PRO A 61 -2.27 2.37 -12.19
CA PRO A 61 -2.18 3.74 -11.73
C PRO A 61 -3.57 4.31 -11.44
N ASP A 62 -3.66 5.17 -10.42
CA ASP A 62 -4.90 5.87 -10.09
C ASP A 62 -5.28 6.96 -11.11
N SER A 63 -6.40 7.64 -10.83
CA SER A 63 -6.96 8.69 -11.71
C SER A 63 -6.10 9.96 -11.82
N GLN A 64 -5.03 10.10 -11.03
CA GLN A 64 -4.09 11.25 -11.03
C GLN A 64 -2.89 11.02 -11.95
N LEU A 65 -2.99 10.09 -12.90
CA LEU A 65 -1.96 9.78 -13.89
C LEU A 65 -1.41 11.05 -14.58
N LYS A 66 -0.13 11.38 -14.32
CA LYS A 66 0.61 12.46 -14.99
C LYS A 66 1.24 11.97 -16.30
N ARG A 67 1.49 12.88 -17.25
CA ARG A 67 2.18 12.58 -18.51
C ARG A 67 3.59 12.05 -18.21
N GLY A 68 4.03 11.03 -18.95
CA GLY A 68 5.34 10.41 -18.75
C GLY A 68 5.32 9.16 -17.85
N PHE A 69 4.25 8.93 -17.07
CA PHE A 69 4.18 7.79 -16.16
C PHE A 69 4.28 6.44 -16.90
N THR A 70 3.60 6.29 -18.05
CA THR A 70 3.67 5.02 -18.81
C THR A 70 5.06 4.79 -19.41
N GLU A 71 5.77 5.87 -19.78
CA GLU A 71 7.15 5.81 -20.24
C GLU A 71 8.11 5.42 -19.10
N LEU A 72 7.88 5.90 -17.87
CA LEU A 72 8.61 5.47 -16.68
C LEU A 72 8.40 3.97 -16.42
N VAL A 73 7.15 3.50 -16.44
CA VAL A 73 6.85 2.06 -16.25
C VAL A 73 7.61 1.21 -17.27
N LYS A 74 7.61 1.60 -18.56
CA LYS A 74 8.34 0.88 -19.63
C LYS A 74 9.86 0.90 -19.45
N THR A 75 10.38 1.93 -18.81
CA THR A 75 11.81 2.06 -18.53
C THR A 75 12.17 1.15 -17.37
N TRP A 76 11.49 1.29 -16.23
CA TRP A 76 11.75 0.50 -15.03
C TRP A 76 11.42 -0.97 -15.19
N SER A 77 10.45 -1.34 -16.04
CA SER A 77 10.19 -2.76 -16.34
C SER A 77 11.38 -3.47 -16.98
N LYS A 78 12.34 -2.73 -17.56
CA LYS A 78 13.58 -3.30 -18.10
C LYS A 78 14.63 -3.46 -17.00
N ASP A 79 14.64 -2.53 -16.04
CA ASP A 79 15.57 -2.53 -14.91
C ASP A 79 15.20 -3.62 -13.89
N TYR A 80 13.90 -3.92 -13.76
CA TYR A 80 13.35 -4.94 -12.86
C TYR A 80 12.78 -6.12 -13.67
N SER A 81 13.65 -6.93 -14.26
CA SER A 81 13.29 -8.03 -15.18
C SER A 81 12.73 -9.29 -14.50
N VAL A 82 12.17 -9.16 -13.30
CA VAL A 82 11.73 -10.30 -12.48
C VAL A 82 10.45 -10.92 -13.01
N SER A 83 9.57 -10.12 -13.61
CA SER A 83 8.38 -10.59 -14.32
C SER A 83 7.97 -9.60 -15.42
N PRO A 84 7.14 -10.02 -16.40
CA PRO A 84 6.49 -9.09 -17.31
C PRO A 84 5.66 -8.04 -16.54
N VAL A 85 5.99 -6.77 -16.71
CA VAL A 85 5.23 -5.65 -16.15
C VAL A 85 4.22 -5.13 -17.17
N ARG A 86 2.94 -5.05 -16.79
CA ARG A 86 1.87 -4.47 -17.61
C ARG A 86 1.13 -3.38 -16.87
N VAL A 87 0.53 -2.46 -17.63
CA VAL A 87 -0.33 -1.40 -17.08
C VAL A 87 -1.79 -1.76 -17.35
N ALA A 88 -2.59 -1.89 -16.30
CA ALA A 88 -4.05 -1.88 -16.41
C ALA A 88 -4.56 -0.45 -16.18
N LYS A 89 -5.48 0.02 -17.03
CA LYS A 89 -5.98 1.40 -16.97
C LYS A 89 -7.42 1.42 -16.49
N PHE A 90 -7.78 2.50 -15.81
CA PHE A 90 -9.17 2.83 -15.54
C PHE A 90 -9.92 3.04 -16.86
N GLN A 91 -11.19 2.66 -16.85
CA GLN A 91 -12.14 3.03 -17.88
C GLN A 91 -12.40 4.55 -17.85
N PRO A 92 -12.77 5.20 -18.97
CA PRO A 92 -13.00 6.65 -18.99
C PRO A 92 -14.03 7.13 -17.95
N LEU A 93 -15.08 6.34 -17.70
CA LEU A 93 -16.09 6.66 -16.69
C LEU A 93 -15.51 6.62 -15.27
N GLU A 94 -14.67 5.62 -14.96
CA GLU A 94 -13.97 5.51 -13.68
C GLU A 94 -13.06 6.71 -13.44
N MET A 95 -12.30 7.11 -14.47
CA MET A 95 -11.45 8.30 -14.39
C MET A 95 -12.27 9.55 -14.06
N LEU A 96 -13.45 9.71 -14.70
CA LEU A 96 -14.34 10.83 -14.45
C LEU A 96 -14.89 10.82 -13.01
N LEU A 97 -15.42 9.67 -12.57
CA LEU A 97 -16.00 9.51 -11.23
C LEU A 97 -14.96 9.76 -10.13
N ASN A 98 -13.76 9.21 -10.27
CA ASN A 98 -12.71 9.39 -9.27
C ASN A 98 -12.22 10.85 -9.20
N ARG A 99 -12.11 11.55 -10.33
CA ARG A 99 -11.77 12.99 -10.35
C ARG A 99 -12.83 13.85 -9.68
N TYR A 100 -14.11 13.48 -9.83
CA TYR A 100 -15.23 14.21 -9.23
C TYR A 100 -15.33 13.97 -7.72
N HIS A 101 -15.31 12.71 -7.28
CA HIS A 101 -15.48 12.36 -5.87
C HIS A 101 -14.24 12.62 -5.02
N ARG A 102 -13.04 12.61 -5.62
CA ARG A 102 -11.74 12.80 -4.94
C ARG A 102 -11.57 11.93 -3.70
N ASN A 103 -12.19 10.75 -3.72
CA ASN A 103 -12.15 9.80 -2.63
C ASN A 103 -11.02 8.76 -2.89
N PRO A 104 -9.94 8.74 -2.09
CA PRO A 104 -8.84 7.81 -2.29
C PRO A 104 -9.27 6.33 -2.18
N PHE A 105 -10.27 6.02 -1.35
CA PHE A 105 -10.78 4.65 -1.21
C PHE A 105 -11.43 4.14 -2.50
N ASN A 106 -12.11 5.02 -3.25
CA ASN A 106 -12.66 4.63 -4.56
C ASN A 106 -11.55 4.40 -5.60
N ASN A 107 -10.42 5.13 -5.54
CA ASN A 107 -9.29 4.85 -6.42
C ASN A 107 -8.72 3.46 -6.15
N CYS A 108 -8.42 3.14 -4.89
CA CYS A 108 -7.90 1.85 -4.45
C CYS A 108 -8.82 0.70 -4.87
N TRP A 109 -10.13 0.83 -4.65
CA TRP A 109 -11.10 -0.17 -5.11
C TRP A 109 -11.11 -0.34 -6.64
N HIS A 110 -11.15 0.73 -7.44
CA HIS A 110 -11.07 0.58 -8.90
C HIS A 110 -9.73 -0.05 -9.34
N GLN A 111 -8.62 0.26 -8.66
CA GLN A 111 -7.33 -0.38 -8.94
C GLN A 111 -7.38 -1.89 -8.68
N LEU A 112 -7.99 -2.31 -7.57
CA LEU A 112 -8.23 -3.71 -7.25
C LEU A 112 -9.03 -4.41 -8.37
N ILE A 113 -10.20 -3.87 -8.73
CA ILE A 113 -11.08 -4.49 -9.72
C ILE A 113 -10.37 -4.62 -11.08
N ARG A 114 -9.74 -3.54 -11.56
CA ARG A 114 -9.00 -3.57 -12.83
C ARG A 114 -7.81 -4.53 -12.78
N GLY A 115 -7.15 -4.66 -11.64
CA GLY A 115 -6.07 -5.63 -11.42
C GLY A 115 -6.57 -7.07 -11.51
N ILE A 116 -7.67 -7.40 -10.81
CA ILE A 116 -8.29 -8.74 -10.83
C ILE A 116 -8.76 -9.11 -12.24
N GLU A 117 -9.40 -8.18 -12.96
CA GLU A 117 -9.87 -8.43 -14.32
C GLU A 117 -8.71 -8.59 -15.32
N ALA A 118 -7.64 -7.83 -15.14
CA ALA A 118 -6.46 -7.90 -16.00
C ALA A 118 -5.58 -9.12 -15.72
N SER A 119 -5.74 -9.76 -14.56
CA SER A 119 -4.94 -10.92 -14.13
C SER A 119 -5.17 -12.14 -15.02
N ARG A 120 -4.09 -12.90 -15.22
CA ARG A 120 -4.09 -14.14 -16.02
C ARG A 120 -3.64 -15.34 -15.20
N THR A 121 -3.79 -15.28 -13.89
CA THR A 121 -3.31 -16.30 -12.95
C THR A 121 -4.40 -16.76 -12.00
N ASN A 122 -4.20 -17.92 -11.37
CA ASN A 122 -5.15 -18.45 -10.38
C ASN A 122 -5.14 -17.63 -9.08
N TYR A 123 -4.01 -17.02 -8.73
CA TYR A 123 -3.87 -16.17 -7.56
C TYR A 123 -3.47 -14.74 -7.94
N CYS A 124 -3.83 -13.80 -7.09
CA CYS A 124 -3.36 -12.43 -7.13
C CYS A 124 -2.80 -12.04 -5.77
N LEU A 125 -1.82 -11.13 -5.78
CA LEU A 125 -1.25 -10.51 -4.59
C LEU A 125 -1.55 -9.01 -4.61
N LEU A 126 -2.20 -8.50 -3.56
CA LEU A 126 -2.21 -7.06 -3.29
C LEU A 126 -0.94 -6.72 -2.53
N HIS A 127 -0.17 -5.79 -3.08
CA HIS A 127 1.05 -5.28 -2.45
C HIS A 127 0.95 -3.75 -2.36
N ASP A 128 0.93 -3.24 -1.14
CA ASP A 128 0.99 -1.80 -0.87
C ASP A 128 2.35 -1.23 -1.29
N VAL A 129 2.33 -0.11 -2.00
CA VAL A 129 3.55 0.48 -2.59
C VAL A 129 4.48 1.14 -1.57
N ASP A 130 4.03 1.30 -0.34
CA ASP A 130 4.75 1.80 0.84
C ASP A 130 5.10 0.67 1.85
N LEU A 131 5.02 -0.59 1.41
CA LEU A 131 5.42 -1.77 2.15
C LEU A 131 6.78 -2.32 1.68
N PHE A 132 7.67 -2.57 2.64
CA PHE A 132 9.00 -3.12 2.38
C PHE A 132 9.09 -4.54 2.96
N LEU A 133 9.25 -5.54 2.09
CA LEU A 133 9.39 -6.94 2.47
C LEU A 133 10.86 -7.25 2.74
N LEU A 134 11.21 -7.63 3.97
CA LEU A 134 12.62 -7.82 4.37
C LEU A 134 13.11 -9.24 4.11
N GLU A 135 12.20 -10.22 4.15
CA GLU A 135 12.51 -11.64 3.96
C GLU A 135 12.43 -11.99 2.46
N PRO A 136 13.49 -12.52 1.81
CA PRO A 136 13.48 -12.75 0.36
C PRO A 136 12.49 -13.83 -0.12
N ASP A 137 12.14 -14.80 0.71
CA ASP A 137 11.27 -15.92 0.32
C ASP A 137 9.77 -15.70 0.65
N LEU A 138 9.40 -14.52 1.14
CA LEU A 138 8.04 -14.25 1.64
C LEU A 138 7.00 -14.53 0.55
N LEU A 139 7.12 -13.91 -0.63
CA LEU A 139 6.09 -14.02 -1.68
C LEU A 139 5.93 -15.45 -2.21
N LYS A 140 7.04 -16.17 -2.41
CA LYS A 140 7.02 -17.58 -2.79
C LYS A 140 6.27 -18.40 -1.74
N LYS A 141 6.61 -18.24 -0.46
CA LYS A 141 6.00 -19.00 0.63
C LYS A 141 4.53 -18.65 0.84
N HIS A 142 4.16 -17.39 0.59
CA HIS A 142 2.79 -16.92 0.60
C HIS A 142 1.93 -17.65 -0.43
N TYR A 143 2.43 -17.76 -1.66
CA TYR A 143 1.78 -18.53 -2.71
C TYR A 143 1.70 -20.03 -2.41
N GLU A 144 2.83 -20.66 -2.09
CA GLU A 144 2.88 -22.10 -1.78
C GLU A 144 1.90 -22.47 -0.66
N SER A 145 1.84 -21.64 0.39
CA SER A 145 0.94 -21.87 1.53
C SER A 145 -0.54 -21.69 1.14
N CYS A 146 -0.86 -20.75 0.23
CA CYS A 146 -2.22 -20.58 -0.28
C CYS A 146 -2.70 -21.81 -1.05
N VAL A 147 -1.83 -22.36 -1.91
CA VAL A 147 -2.11 -23.54 -2.72
C VAL A 147 -2.24 -24.78 -1.85
N GLU A 148 -1.28 -25.00 -0.95
CA GLU A 148 -1.27 -26.16 -0.03
C GLU A 148 -2.53 -26.21 0.84
N LYS A 149 -2.90 -25.07 1.44
CA LYS A 149 -4.04 -24.97 2.36
C LYS A 149 -5.39 -24.76 1.64
N GLN A 150 -5.38 -24.54 0.32
CA GLN A 150 -6.57 -24.26 -0.50
C GLN A 150 -7.45 -23.12 0.06
N VAL A 151 -6.80 -22.07 0.56
CA VAL A 151 -7.47 -20.91 1.15
C VAL A 151 -7.95 -19.93 0.08
N ALA A 152 -9.03 -19.23 0.39
CA ALA A 152 -9.58 -18.14 -0.40
C ALA A 152 -8.65 -16.93 -0.42
N CYS A 153 -8.13 -16.54 0.75
CA CYS A 153 -7.06 -15.57 0.86
C CYS A 153 -6.19 -15.78 2.10
N MET A 154 -4.99 -15.22 2.05
CA MET A 154 -4.02 -15.25 3.14
C MET A 154 -3.38 -13.88 3.28
N GLY A 155 -3.39 -13.32 4.49
CA GLY A 155 -2.70 -12.07 4.82
C GLY A 155 -1.42 -12.30 5.62
N VAL A 156 -0.61 -11.26 5.75
CA VAL A 156 0.60 -11.28 6.61
C VAL A 156 0.33 -10.81 8.05
N SER A 157 -0.88 -10.30 8.33
CA SER A 157 -1.21 -9.64 9.60
C SER A 157 -2.71 -9.66 9.90
N GLU A 158 -3.05 -9.43 11.17
CA GLU A 158 -4.43 -9.24 11.62
C GLU A 158 -5.02 -7.97 10.99
N VAL A 159 -6.33 -7.95 10.80
CA VAL A 159 -7.05 -6.72 10.43
C VAL A 159 -6.86 -5.64 11.49
N TRP A 160 -6.75 -4.38 11.06
CA TRP A 160 -6.49 -3.25 11.95
C TRP A 160 -7.70 -2.84 12.81
N ASP A 161 -8.90 -3.27 12.44
CA ASP A 161 -10.14 -2.89 13.12
C ASP A 161 -10.41 -3.84 14.31
N PRO A 162 -10.30 -3.36 15.57
CA PRO A 162 -10.49 -4.19 16.75
C PRO A 162 -11.91 -4.74 16.89
N TRP A 163 -12.91 -4.12 16.23
CA TRP A 163 -14.30 -4.55 16.30
C TRP A 163 -14.46 -6.02 15.92
N PHE A 164 -13.72 -6.51 14.92
CA PHE A 164 -13.78 -7.91 14.51
C PHE A 164 -13.41 -8.87 15.65
N LYS A 165 -12.27 -8.61 16.30
CA LYS A 165 -11.77 -9.42 17.42
C LYS A 165 -12.68 -9.33 18.65
N GLU A 166 -13.14 -8.13 18.98
CA GLU A 166 -14.07 -7.89 20.10
C GLU A 166 -15.41 -8.63 19.93
N ASN A 167 -15.80 -8.93 18.69
CA ASN A 167 -17.02 -9.64 18.34
C ASN A 167 -16.79 -11.11 17.94
N GLY A 168 -15.59 -11.66 18.17
CA GLY A 168 -15.28 -13.07 17.91
C GLY A 168 -15.14 -13.43 16.43
N VAL A 169 -14.82 -12.47 15.58
CA VAL A 169 -14.57 -12.63 14.15
C VAL A 169 -13.05 -12.59 13.90
N ASP A 170 -12.36 -13.67 14.25
CA ASP A 170 -10.89 -13.70 14.29
C ASP A 170 -10.23 -14.07 12.95
N HIS A 171 -11.01 -14.40 11.91
CA HIS A 171 -10.48 -14.90 10.64
C HIS A 171 -10.12 -13.80 9.63
N ILE A 172 -10.49 -12.55 9.89
CA ILE A 172 -10.25 -11.43 8.96
C ILE A 172 -8.79 -11.00 9.02
N VAL A 173 -8.19 -10.83 7.85
CA VAL A 173 -6.80 -10.40 7.70
C VAL A 173 -6.71 -9.05 7.00
N ALA A 174 -5.61 -8.35 7.27
CA ALA A 174 -5.33 -7.09 6.60
C ALA A 174 -5.08 -7.24 5.09
N THR A 175 -5.29 -6.15 4.36
CA THR A 175 -5.30 -6.13 2.89
C THR A 175 -4.05 -5.52 2.25
N TRP A 176 -3.12 -4.98 3.05
CA TRP A 176 -1.90 -4.32 2.56
C TRP A 176 -0.85 -5.28 1.98
N GLU A 177 -0.88 -6.55 2.38
CA GLU A 177 -0.18 -7.66 1.71
C GLU A 177 -1.08 -8.90 1.79
N LEU A 178 -1.84 -9.13 0.72
CA LEU A 178 -2.91 -10.12 0.70
C LEU A 178 -2.86 -10.93 -0.58
N MET A 179 -2.58 -12.23 -0.44
CA MET A 179 -2.70 -13.18 -1.53
C MET A 179 -4.09 -13.79 -1.55
N PHE A 180 -4.71 -13.90 -2.72
CA PHE A 180 -6.07 -14.41 -2.84
C PHE A 180 -6.29 -15.17 -4.14
N ASP A 181 -7.18 -16.17 -4.08
CA ASP A 181 -7.67 -16.92 -5.23
C ASP A 181 -8.58 -16.01 -6.08
N VAL A 182 -8.25 -15.89 -7.36
CA VAL A 182 -8.98 -15.06 -8.33
C VAL A 182 -10.42 -15.55 -8.51
N ASN A 183 -10.67 -16.86 -8.46
CA ASN A 183 -12.01 -17.42 -8.56
C ASN A 183 -12.85 -17.10 -7.31
N TRP A 184 -12.23 -17.11 -6.13
CA TRP A 184 -12.88 -16.65 -4.89
C TRP A 184 -13.24 -15.16 -5.00
N ALA A 185 -12.31 -14.30 -5.40
CA ALA A 185 -12.62 -12.89 -5.56
C ALA A 185 -13.76 -12.67 -6.58
N LYS A 186 -13.77 -13.47 -7.65
CA LYS A 186 -14.80 -13.42 -8.69
C LYS A 186 -16.13 -14.08 -8.33
N SER A 187 -16.22 -14.82 -7.21
CA SER A 187 -17.50 -15.36 -6.72
C SER A 187 -18.39 -14.30 -6.05
N PHE A 188 -17.83 -13.13 -5.75
CA PHE A 188 -18.54 -11.94 -5.29
C PHE A 188 -18.72 -10.95 -6.42
N GLU A 189 -19.73 -10.09 -6.36
CA GLU A 189 -19.89 -8.99 -7.31
C GLU A 189 -18.76 -7.95 -7.10
N PRO A 190 -18.22 -7.31 -8.15
CA PRO A 190 -17.11 -6.38 -7.98
C PRO A 190 -17.36 -5.23 -6.98
N TRP A 191 -18.61 -4.77 -6.81
CA TRP A 191 -18.94 -3.73 -5.82
C TRP A 191 -18.81 -4.21 -4.37
N GLU A 192 -18.92 -5.51 -4.09
CA GLU A 192 -18.84 -6.07 -2.74
C GLU A 192 -17.42 -5.96 -2.16
N HIS A 193 -16.41 -5.82 -3.02
CA HIS A 193 -15.03 -5.56 -2.62
C HIS A 193 -14.76 -4.11 -2.24
N ARG A 194 -15.71 -3.18 -2.49
CA ARG A 194 -15.56 -1.76 -2.16
C ARG A 194 -15.74 -1.53 -0.67
N ALA A 195 -15.13 -0.48 -0.11
CA ALA A 195 -15.49 -0.03 1.23
C ALA A 195 -16.96 0.43 1.31
N HIS A 196 -17.75 -0.15 2.23
CA HIS A 196 -19.16 0.17 2.42
C HIS A 196 -19.66 -0.25 3.81
N TYR A 197 -20.84 0.25 4.18
CA TYR A 197 -21.52 -0.20 5.39
C TYR A 197 -22.45 -1.36 5.07
N GLU A 198 -22.45 -2.39 5.90
CA GLU A 198 -23.36 -3.53 5.82
C GLU A 198 -23.69 -4.06 7.21
N LEU A 199 -24.76 -4.84 7.33
CA LEU A 199 -25.15 -5.46 8.60
C LEU A 199 -24.23 -6.64 8.94
N ALA A 200 -23.60 -6.56 10.12
CA ALA A 200 -22.76 -7.60 10.70
C ALA A 200 -23.20 -7.83 12.15
N LEU A 201 -23.51 -9.08 12.50
CA LEU A 201 -24.00 -9.45 13.84
C LEU A 201 -25.20 -8.60 14.34
N GLY A 202 -26.04 -8.13 13.41
CA GLY A 202 -27.21 -7.30 13.72
C GLY A 202 -26.94 -5.79 13.81
N GLU A 203 -25.69 -5.36 13.66
CA GLU A 203 -25.27 -3.96 13.73
C GLU A 203 -24.74 -3.47 12.38
N LEU A 204 -24.88 -2.16 12.12
CA LEU A 204 -24.30 -1.57 10.92
C LEU A 204 -22.80 -1.35 11.14
N HIS A 205 -21.97 -2.03 10.36
CA HIS A 205 -20.50 -1.94 10.46
C HIS A 205 -19.89 -1.47 9.13
N SER A 206 -18.76 -0.76 9.21
CA SER A 206 -18.05 -0.27 8.03
C SER A 206 -16.98 -1.29 7.63
N PHE A 207 -17.12 -1.86 6.45
CA PHE A 207 -16.09 -2.73 5.88
C PHE A 207 -15.16 -1.92 4.98
N ASP A 208 -13.85 -2.06 5.19
CA ASP A 208 -12.85 -1.61 4.23
C ASP A 208 -12.79 -2.56 3.02
N MET A 209 -11.97 -2.22 2.03
CA MET A 209 -11.81 -2.99 0.79
C MET A 209 -11.56 -4.48 1.09
N MET A 210 -12.33 -5.36 0.43
CA MET A 210 -12.33 -6.82 0.61
C MET A 210 -12.66 -7.35 2.03
N LEU A 211 -12.89 -6.52 3.05
CA LEU A 211 -13.21 -7.04 4.39
C LEU A 211 -14.61 -7.67 4.43
N TRP A 212 -15.56 -7.13 3.67
CA TRP A 212 -16.90 -7.73 3.57
C TRP A 212 -16.86 -9.13 2.94
N THR A 213 -16.09 -9.31 1.86
CA THR A 213 -15.98 -10.61 1.18
C THR A 213 -15.22 -11.63 2.03
N GLN A 214 -14.22 -11.19 2.81
CA GLN A 214 -13.60 -12.02 3.85
C GLN A 214 -14.60 -12.42 4.95
N TYR A 215 -15.41 -11.48 5.43
CA TYR A 215 -16.44 -11.70 6.45
C TYR A 215 -17.51 -12.71 6.00
N GLN A 216 -17.92 -12.65 4.74
CA GLN A 216 -18.86 -13.61 4.13
C GLN A 216 -18.24 -14.97 3.82
N THR A 217 -16.92 -15.09 3.88
CA THR A 217 -16.22 -16.34 3.58
C THR A 217 -16.13 -17.24 4.80
N GLN A 218 -16.22 -18.55 4.60
CA GLN A 218 -16.05 -19.53 5.68
C GLN A 218 -14.70 -19.30 6.39
N PRO A 219 -14.68 -19.19 7.74
CA PRO A 219 -13.46 -18.82 8.48
C PRO A 219 -12.24 -19.69 8.16
N ASN A 220 -12.42 -21.00 7.95
CA ASN A 220 -11.33 -21.93 7.62
C ASN A 220 -10.71 -21.71 6.23
N ARG A 221 -11.32 -20.88 5.36
CA ARG A 221 -10.77 -20.51 4.06
C ARG A 221 -9.99 -19.19 4.10
N ILE A 222 -9.95 -18.50 5.24
CA ILE A 222 -9.14 -17.30 5.42
C ILE A 222 -8.06 -17.61 6.45
N THR A 223 -6.83 -17.21 6.18
CA THR A 223 -5.72 -17.53 7.06
C THR A 223 -4.68 -16.43 7.07
N ARG A 224 -3.75 -16.53 8.00
CA ARG A 224 -2.59 -15.66 8.13
C ARG A 224 -1.33 -16.51 8.10
N HIS A 225 -0.23 -15.93 7.66
CA HIS A 225 1.07 -16.56 7.90
C HIS A 225 1.31 -16.83 9.40
N GLU A 226 1.81 -18.02 9.70
CA GLU A 226 2.15 -18.44 11.07
C GLU A 226 3.45 -17.78 11.56
N LYS A 227 4.36 -17.47 10.63
CA LYS A 227 5.60 -16.75 10.88
C LYS A 227 5.34 -15.25 10.71
N GLU A 228 5.85 -14.45 11.63
CA GLU A 228 6.05 -13.02 11.38
C GLU A 228 7.16 -12.87 10.35
N TRP A 229 6.77 -12.60 9.11
CA TRP A 229 7.71 -12.28 8.06
C TRP A 229 8.10 -10.82 8.23
N GLY A 230 9.39 -10.52 8.42
CA GLY A 230 9.84 -9.15 8.65
C GLY A 230 9.41 -8.22 7.52
N PHE A 231 8.66 -7.17 7.85
CA PHE A 231 8.29 -6.10 6.93
C PHE A 231 8.34 -4.75 7.64
N VAL A 232 8.51 -3.68 6.86
CA VAL A 232 8.32 -2.30 7.33
C VAL A 232 7.17 -1.70 6.54
N HIS A 233 6.11 -1.28 7.24
CA HIS A 233 4.95 -0.65 6.62
C HIS A 233 4.74 0.75 7.17
N PHE A 234 4.73 1.74 6.27
CA PHE A 234 4.36 3.11 6.59
C PHE A 234 2.91 3.36 6.20
N ASN A 235 1.98 2.98 7.08
CA ASN A 235 0.54 3.11 6.82
C ASN A 235 0.12 4.53 6.42
N HIS A 236 -0.84 4.61 5.48
CA HIS A 236 -1.57 5.82 5.10
C HIS A 236 -0.73 6.92 4.43
N VAL A 237 0.41 6.59 3.79
CA VAL A 237 1.24 7.63 3.16
C VAL A 237 0.55 8.23 1.95
N THR A 238 0.00 7.40 1.07
CA THR A 238 -0.75 7.89 -0.11
C THR A 238 -1.97 8.72 0.28
N SER A 239 -2.76 8.29 1.26
CA SER A 239 -3.96 9.04 1.69
C SER A 239 -3.58 10.37 2.35
N THR A 240 -2.49 10.40 3.11
CA THR A 240 -1.90 11.64 3.68
C THR A 240 -1.49 12.62 2.58
N TYR A 241 -0.81 12.14 1.53
CA TYR A 241 -0.46 12.97 0.39
C TYR A 241 -1.69 13.57 -0.30
N ARG A 242 -2.74 12.76 -0.52
CA ARG A 242 -3.99 13.23 -1.14
C ARG A 242 -4.68 14.31 -0.29
N ARG A 243 -4.67 14.17 1.04
CA ARG A 243 -5.18 15.20 1.96
C ARG A 243 -4.34 16.47 1.87
N PHE A 244 -3.01 16.35 1.88
CA PHE A 244 -2.10 17.48 1.73
C PHE A 244 -2.32 18.26 0.42
N GLN A 245 -2.45 17.58 -0.73
CA GLN A 245 -2.74 18.22 -2.02
C GLN A 245 -4.04 19.03 -2.01
N GLN A 246 -5.04 18.58 -1.25
CA GLN A 246 -6.33 19.25 -1.12
C GLN A 246 -6.29 20.38 -0.08
N HIS A 247 -5.33 20.34 0.85
CA HIS A 247 -5.21 21.30 1.94
C HIS A 247 -4.47 22.57 1.48
N LYS A 248 -5.16 23.72 1.62
CA LYS A 248 -4.64 25.04 1.22
C LYS A 248 -4.04 25.83 2.38
N ALA A 249 -4.38 25.49 3.62
CA ALA A 249 -3.87 26.14 4.82
C ALA A 249 -2.54 25.49 5.28
N PRO A 250 -1.89 25.98 6.36
CA PRO A 250 -0.80 25.25 7.00
C PRO A 250 -1.22 23.82 7.34
N TYR A 251 -0.33 22.87 7.08
CA TYR A 251 -0.56 21.44 7.21
C TYR A 251 0.45 20.84 8.19
N GLU A 252 -0.04 20.36 9.33
CA GLU A 252 0.79 19.62 10.27
C GLU A 252 0.96 18.18 9.76
N ASP A 253 2.20 17.77 9.49
CA ASP A 253 2.52 16.39 9.10
C ASP A 253 2.79 15.54 10.34
N SER A 254 1.74 15.32 11.14
CA SER A 254 1.82 14.75 12.49
C SER A 254 2.45 13.35 12.60
N TYR A 255 2.61 12.65 11.48
CA TYR A 255 3.20 11.31 11.40
C TYR A 255 4.41 11.25 10.45
N PHE A 256 4.97 12.41 10.08
CA PHE A 256 6.17 12.52 9.24
C PHE A 256 6.06 11.81 7.88
N ARG A 257 4.85 11.71 7.31
CA ARG A 257 4.60 10.99 6.05
C ARG A 257 5.02 11.82 4.84
N LEU A 258 4.85 13.15 4.88
CA LEU A 258 5.40 14.03 3.84
C LEU A 258 6.92 14.04 3.88
N LEU A 259 7.50 14.03 5.09
CA LEU A 259 8.94 13.86 5.27
C LEU A 259 9.42 12.53 4.69
N LEU A 260 8.77 11.41 5.05
CA LEU A 260 9.10 10.09 4.51
C LEU A 260 9.13 10.09 2.98
N MET A 261 8.06 10.56 2.34
CA MET A 261 8.01 10.58 0.88
C MET A 261 9.13 11.43 0.28
N ARG A 262 9.47 12.57 0.88
CA ARG A 262 10.59 13.39 0.41
C ARG A 262 11.93 12.68 0.58
N LEU A 263 12.15 11.99 1.69
CA LEU A 263 13.37 11.20 1.90
C LEU A 263 13.46 10.07 0.86
N LEU A 264 12.37 9.34 0.63
CA LEU A 264 12.28 8.28 -0.36
C LEU A 264 12.47 8.78 -1.79
N ILE A 265 11.89 9.93 -2.16
CA ILE A 265 12.13 10.56 -3.47
C ILE A 265 13.64 10.83 -3.65
N ASN A 266 14.29 11.45 -2.65
CA ASN A 266 15.71 11.76 -2.75
C ASN A 266 16.59 10.49 -2.86
N ALA A 267 16.18 9.38 -2.24
CA ALA A 267 16.91 8.12 -2.27
C ALA A 267 16.67 7.30 -3.55
N TYR A 268 15.43 7.28 -4.07
CA TYR A 268 15.03 6.38 -5.15
C TYR A 268 14.89 7.05 -6.51
N ASP A 269 14.54 8.33 -6.56
CA ASP A 269 14.16 8.98 -7.81
C ASP A 269 15.10 10.13 -8.18
N PRO A 270 16.16 9.85 -8.97
CA PRO A 270 17.05 10.88 -9.49
C PRO A 270 16.47 11.61 -10.72
N SER A 271 15.22 11.34 -11.10
CA SER A 271 14.62 12.01 -12.26
C SER A 271 14.16 13.43 -11.95
N ASP A 272 13.96 14.23 -13.00
CA ASP A 272 13.38 15.57 -12.90
C ASP A 272 11.85 15.56 -12.73
N TRP A 273 11.27 14.48 -12.18
CA TRP A 273 9.83 14.41 -11.99
C TRP A 273 9.36 15.48 -10.99
N ALA A 274 8.39 16.30 -11.42
CA ALA A 274 7.84 17.36 -10.59
C ALA A 274 6.82 16.80 -9.57
N TYR A 275 7.28 16.60 -8.35
CA TYR A 275 6.44 16.26 -7.20
C TYR A 275 5.86 17.50 -6.54
N ASP A 276 4.62 17.40 -6.04
CA ASP A 276 3.97 18.48 -5.29
C ASP A 276 4.43 18.54 -3.82
N ILE A 277 5.22 17.55 -3.40
CA ILE A 277 5.80 17.44 -2.05
C ILE A 277 6.88 18.53 -1.91
N PRO A 278 6.97 19.30 -0.80
CA PRO A 278 8.03 20.29 -0.64
C PRO A 278 9.42 19.67 -0.57
N SER A 279 10.47 20.44 -0.90
CA SER A 279 11.87 19.99 -0.80
C SER A 279 12.25 19.66 0.65
N LEU A 280 13.31 18.86 0.84
CA LEU A 280 13.77 18.52 2.19
C LEU A 280 14.18 19.78 2.98
N GLU A 281 14.89 20.72 2.34
CA GLU A 281 15.26 22.00 2.93
C GLU A 281 14.02 22.78 3.42
N TYR A 282 12.96 22.82 2.61
CA TYR A 282 11.72 23.49 2.99
C TYR A 282 11.04 22.79 4.18
N LEU A 283 10.97 21.46 4.18
CA LEU A 283 10.38 20.70 5.29
C LEU A 283 11.15 20.90 6.59
N CYS A 284 12.49 20.96 6.54
CA CYS A 284 13.34 21.22 7.70
C CYS A 284 13.03 22.57 8.36
N GLN A 285 12.66 23.60 7.58
CA GLN A 285 12.30 24.91 8.13
C GLN A 285 11.00 24.85 8.94
N GLY A 286 10.03 24.04 8.51
CA GLY A 286 8.74 23.83 9.20
C GLY A 286 8.83 23.12 10.56
N VAL A 287 10.01 22.60 10.91
CA VAL A 287 10.27 21.99 12.23
C VAL A 287 10.43 23.06 13.32
N THR A 288 10.76 24.30 12.94
CA THR A 288 10.96 25.41 13.90
C THR A 288 10.18 26.68 13.54
N ASP A 289 9.68 26.82 12.32
CA ASP A 289 8.97 28.01 11.84
C ASP A 289 7.48 27.71 11.56
N PRO A 290 6.54 28.28 12.34
CA PRO A 290 5.10 28.08 12.14
C PRO A 290 4.54 28.78 10.89
N SER A 291 5.31 29.65 10.23
CA SER A 291 4.86 30.35 9.03
C SER A 291 4.92 29.50 7.76
N HIS A 292 5.59 28.33 7.83
CA HIS A 292 5.72 27.40 6.71
C HIS A 292 4.42 26.67 6.43
N ARG A 293 4.23 26.27 5.17
CA ARG A 293 3.03 25.53 4.75
C ARG A 293 2.95 24.15 5.37
N VAL A 294 4.07 23.49 5.63
CA VAL A 294 4.13 22.20 6.30
C VAL A 294 4.89 22.38 7.60
N THR A 295 4.29 21.95 8.71
CA THR A 295 4.85 22.11 10.06
C THR A 295 4.91 20.78 10.81
N TYR A 296 5.71 20.78 11.88
CA TYR A 296 5.91 19.63 12.77
C TYR A 296 5.94 20.05 14.25
N LEU A 297 5.18 21.09 14.60
CA LEU A 297 5.34 21.85 15.84
C LEU A 297 4.46 21.34 16.98
N GLN A 298 3.43 20.55 16.69
CA GLN A 298 2.47 20.11 17.70
C GLN A 298 3.11 19.08 18.65
N GLU A 299 2.68 19.10 19.91
CA GLU A 299 3.16 18.14 20.91
C GLU A 299 2.83 16.71 20.50
N GLU A 300 1.64 16.47 19.95
CA GLU A 300 1.25 15.17 19.42
C GLU A 300 2.20 14.69 18.31
N THR A 301 2.65 15.58 17.43
CA THR A 301 3.63 15.26 16.39
C THR A 301 4.96 14.81 16.99
N ARG A 302 5.41 15.42 18.10
CA ARG A 302 6.62 14.99 18.82
C ARG A 302 6.50 13.56 19.32
N LEU A 303 5.31 13.15 19.79
CA LEU A 303 5.06 11.81 20.31
C LEU A 303 5.15 10.73 19.24
N HIS A 304 4.86 11.04 17.97
CA HIS A 304 4.95 10.08 16.86
C HIS A 304 6.37 9.94 16.29
N TYR A 305 7.31 10.85 16.60
CA TYR A 305 8.65 10.82 16.01
C TYR A 305 9.45 9.55 16.33
N PRO A 306 9.47 9.04 17.58
CA PRO A 306 10.20 7.81 17.90
C PRO A 306 9.74 6.59 17.11
N GLU A 307 8.43 6.43 16.91
CA GLU A 307 7.87 5.32 16.11
C GLU A 307 8.28 5.45 14.65
N PHE A 308 8.07 6.63 14.06
CA PHE A 308 8.49 6.93 12.69
C PHE A 308 9.98 6.65 12.48
N ARG A 309 10.82 7.16 13.39
CA ARG A 309 12.27 7.04 13.30
C ARG A 309 12.75 5.60 13.46
N THR A 310 12.07 4.81 14.29
CA THR A 310 12.34 3.36 14.47
C THR A 310 12.05 2.60 13.18
N LYS A 311 10.88 2.80 12.56
CA LYS A 311 10.54 2.19 11.26
C LYS A 311 11.52 2.61 10.17
N LEU A 312 11.89 3.89 10.13
CA LEU A 312 12.89 4.39 9.17
C LEU A 312 14.28 3.76 9.42
N GLN A 313 14.69 3.57 10.68
CA GLN A 313 15.96 2.92 11.00
C GLN A 313 15.97 1.47 10.52
N GLN A 314 14.89 0.73 10.75
CA GLN A 314 14.75 -0.65 10.27
C GLN A 314 14.90 -0.72 8.75
N LEU A 315 14.29 0.21 8.02
CA LEU A 315 14.45 0.29 6.58
C LEU A 315 15.90 0.63 6.18
N ILE A 316 16.55 1.58 6.86
CA ILE A 316 17.97 1.96 6.62
C ILE A 316 18.92 0.78 6.85
N GLU A 317 18.66 -0.05 7.86
CA GLU A 317 19.50 -1.20 8.22
C GLU A 317 19.14 -2.47 7.43
N SER A 318 18.06 -2.44 6.66
CA SER A 318 17.58 -3.59 5.90
C SER A 318 18.47 -3.88 4.69
N PRO A 319 18.49 -5.14 4.21
CA PRO A 319 19.13 -5.48 2.94
C PRO A 319 18.36 -4.97 1.71
N ILE A 320 17.23 -4.27 1.91
CA ILE A 320 16.40 -3.74 0.83
C ILE A 320 16.97 -2.45 0.27
N LEU A 321 17.78 -1.70 1.00
CA LEU A 321 18.43 -0.51 0.45
C LEU A 321 19.85 -0.82 0.01
N ASP A 322 20.29 -0.18 -1.07
CA ASP A 322 21.73 -0.09 -1.35
C ASP A 322 22.41 0.95 -0.41
N ASP A 323 23.74 0.93 -0.37
CA ASP A 323 24.54 1.80 0.50
C ASP A 323 24.27 3.29 0.23
N GLN A 324 24.03 3.67 -1.03
CA GLN A 324 23.77 5.05 -1.42
C GLN A 324 22.39 5.51 -0.94
N GLN A 325 21.37 4.67 -1.10
CA GLN A 325 20.00 4.91 -0.63
C GLN A 325 19.98 5.02 0.90
N ALA A 326 20.57 4.06 1.59
CA ALA A 326 20.66 4.05 3.06
C ALA A 326 21.40 5.29 3.59
N THR A 327 22.49 5.69 2.93
CA THR A 327 23.23 6.93 3.26
C THR A 327 22.36 8.16 3.05
N THR A 328 21.64 8.26 1.93
CA THR A 328 20.78 9.40 1.60
C THR A 328 19.67 9.57 2.64
N LEU A 329 19.00 8.49 3.03
CA LEU A 329 17.99 8.51 4.09
C LEU A 329 18.58 8.92 5.44
N SER A 330 19.72 8.33 5.81
CA SER A 330 20.41 8.61 7.08
C SER A 330 20.83 10.09 7.21
N GLN A 331 21.33 10.67 6.12
CA GLN A 331 21.71 12.08 6.09
C GLN A 331 20.47 12.98 6.12
N GLY A 332 19.44 12.63 5.34
CA GLY A 332 18.24 13.45 5.20
C GLY A 332 17.45 13.61 6.50
N ILE A 333 17.47 12.62 7.39
CA ILE A 333 16.74 12.68 8.67
C ILE A 333 17.46 13.48 9.77
N THR A 334 18.76 13.78 9.60
CA THR A 334 19.61 14.34 10.67
C THR A 334 19.10 15.67 11.24
N ALA A 335 18.49 16.53 10.41
CA ALA A 335 17.94 17.80 10.87
C ALA A 335 16.78 17.62 11.85
N PHE A 336 15.92 16.62 11.61
CA PHE A 336 14.82 16.25 12.49
C PHE A 336 15.34 15.59 13.75
N ASP A 337 16.30 14.65 13.65
CA ASP A 337 16.91 13.98 14.81
C ASP A 337 17.45 15.00 15.83
N ARG A 338 18.03 16.11 15.36
CA ARG A 338 18.51 17.20 16.22
C ARG A 338 17.38 17.90 16.99
N VAL A 339 16.22 18.14 16.37
CA VAL A 339 15.12 18.88 17.01
C VAL A 339 14.31 18.00 17.96
N TYR A 340 14.12 16.72 17.62
CA TYR A 340 13.37 15.77 18.45
C TYR A 340 14.25 15.01 19.44
N GLY A 341 15.56 15.25 19.46
CA GLY A 341 16.47 14.69 20.46
C GLY A 341 16.73 13.19 20.32
N TYR A 342 16.63 12.65 19.10
CA TYR A 342 16.86 11.23 18.85
C TYR A 342 18.37 10.94 18.81
N ALA A 343 18.88 10.27 19.84
CA ALA A 343 20.25 9.78 19.88
C ALA A 343 20.31 8.32 19.42
N LYS A 344 21.28 7.97 18.56
CA LYS A 344 21.48 6.61 18.01
C LYS A 344 21.48 5.47 19.05
N ASN A 345 21.73 5.78 20.33
CA ASN A 345 21.82 4.80 21.41
C ASN A 345 20.48 4.47 22.10
N GLN A 346 19.35 5.02 21.63
CA GLN A 346 18.01 4.77 22.21
C GLN A 346 17.25 3.62 21.55
N PHE A 347 17.92 2.77 20.77
CA PHE A 347 17.27 1.66 20.06
C PHE A 347 16.80 0.58 21.06
N VAL A 348 15.49 0.36 21.13
CA VAL A 348 14.89 -0.81 21.78
C VAL A 348 14.60 -1.83 20.68
N PRO A 349 15.13 -3.06 20.76
CA PRO A 349 14.84 -4.11 19.80
C PRO A 349 13.34 -4.34 19.64
N PHE A 350 12.89 -4.46 18.39
CA PHE A 350 11.48 -4.48 17.96
C PHE A 350 10.62 -5.54 18.66
N GLY A 351 11.21 -6.64 19.14
CA GLY A 351 10.48 -7.70 19.85
C GLY A 351 9.80 -7.26 21.17
N ALA A 352 10.03 -6.04 21.64
CA ALA A 352 9.42 -5.50 22.86
C ALA A 352 8.20 -4.58 22.62
N LEU A 353 7.91 -4.16 21.38
CA LEU A 353 6.88 -3.12 21.11
C LEU A 353 5.56 -3.65 20.54
N ILE A 354 5.52 -4.86 19.98
CA ILE A 354 4.29 -5.44 19.41
C ILE A 354 3.35 -6.01 20.49
N SER A 355 3.83 -6.25 21.71
CA SER A 355 2.99 -6.72 22.83
C SER A 355 1.98 -5.68 23.34
N ALA A 356 1.92 -4.50 22.74
CA ALA A 356 1.14 -3.35 23.21
C ALA A 356 0.35 -2.59 22.12
N ALA A 357 0.21 -3.15 20.91
CA ALA A 357 -0.62 -2.58 19.84
C ALA A 357 -1.83 -3.47 19.54
#